data_AF-A0A925NRA0-F1
#
_entry.id   AF-A0A925NRA0-F1
#
_cell.length_a   1.000
_cell.length_b   1.000
_cell.length_c   1.000
_cell.angle_alpha   90.00
_cell.angle_beta   90.00
_cell.angle_gamma   90.00
#
_symmetry.space_group_name_H-M   'P 1'
#
loop_
_entity.id
_entity.type
_entity.pdbx_description
1 polymer ?
#
loop_
_entity_poly.entity_id
_entity_poly.type
_entity_poly.pdbx_seq_one_letter_code
_entity_poly.pdbx_strand_id
1 'polypeptide(L)'
;MIRKNSLALSFLLYLLLLSANYLPAFADDDAEPESTQIEWTERFTRIVDIATEPLNNYLKSSKNGFDNLALARVTSRVAADEKGREKYQVFWYKNGEPVGVRGVGKFAFAAPQKVAIHITHKNLPATESEVKASANAALRMFLDLNAKSISPRAIIVPRSSFNSFVHRLNQLNFYSADEPQPDTPVFTSIVLSVESEPPGVTQLLFYSGSQ
;
A
#
# COMPACT_ATOMS: atom_id res chain seq x y z
N MET A 1 64.45 -41.22 -17.62
CA MET A 1 63.13 -40.86 -18.17
C MET A 1 62.54 -39.79 -17.25
N ILE A 2 62.45 -38.57 -17.79
CA ILE A 2 61.64 -37.37 -17.44
C ILE A 2 61.75 -36.77 -16.01
N ARG A 3 62.08 -35.46 -16.02
CA ARG A 3 62.42 -34.56 -14.91
C ARG A 3 61.20 -33.84 -14.30
N LYS A 4 61.42 -33.37 -13.07
CA LYS A 4 60.59 -32.52 -12.20
C LYS A 4 60.17 -31.19 -12.86
N ASN A 5 58.91 -30.78 -12.68
CA ASN A 5 58.43 -29.41 -12.86
C ASN A 5 57.91 -28.86 -11.52
N SER A 6 58.75 -28.05 -10.87
CA SER A 6 58.47 -27.25 -9.68
C SER A 6 58.63 -25.80 -10.07
N LEU A 7 57.58 -25.18 -10.63
CA LEU A 7 57.55 -23.76 -11.00
C LEU A 7 56.12 -23.35 -11.36
N ALA A 8 55.19 -23.42 -10.40
CA ALA A 8 53.84 -22.88 -10.60
C ALA A 8 53.21 -22.29 -9.34
N LEU A 9 53.90 -22.27 -8.19
CA LEU A 9 53.31 -21.85 -6.92
C LEU A 9 53.71 -20.44 -6.46
N SER A 10 54.62 -19.76 -7.15
CA SER A 10 55.23 -18.52 -6.61
C SER A 10 54.71 -17.21 -7.21
N PHE A 11 53.77 -17.25 -8.16
CA PHE A 11 53.24 -16.04 -8.81
C PHE A 11 51.86 -15.59 -8.30
N LEU A 12 51.14 -16.45 -7.56
CA LEU A 12 49.80 -16.13 -7.07
C LEU A 12 49.77 -15.35 -5.75
N LEU A 13 50.90 -15.25 -5.04
CA LEU A 13 50.96 -14.58 -3.73
C LEU A 13 51.28 -13.08 -3.81
N TYR A 14 51.78 -12.59 -4.96
CA TYR A 14 52.19 -11.18 -5.09
C TYR A 14 51.06 -10.25 -5.55
N LEU A 15 49.97 -10.77 -6.11
CA LEU A 15 48.82 -9.95 -6.53
C LEU A 15 47.82 -9.64 -5.40
N LEU A 16 48.00 -10.24 -4.22
CA LEU A 16 47.10 -10.11 -3.07
C LEU A 16 47.55 -9.03 -2.05
N LEU A 17 48.69 -8.37 -2.29
CA LEU A 17 49.28 -7.40 -1.36
C LEU A 17 49.20 -5.93 -1.83
N LEU A 18 48.54 -5.63 -2.95
CA LEU A 18 48.50 -4.27 -3.53
C LEU A 18 47.10 -3.63 -3.62
N SER A 19 46.11 -4.14 -2.89
CA SER A 19 44.77 -3.52 -2.79
C SER A 19 44.42 -3.01 -1.39
N ALA A 20 45.41 -2.89 -0.50
CA ALA A 20 45.24 -2.15 0.74
C ALA A 20 45.47 -0.65 0.47
N ASN A 21 44.51 0.19 0.90
CA ASN A 21 44.57 1.65 0.96
C ASN A 21 43.99 2.43 -0.21
N TYR A 22 42.70 2.23 -0.51
CA TYR A 22 41.81 3.34 -0.87
C TYR A 22 40.42 3.07 -0.28
N LEU A 23 40.30 3.25 1.04
CA LEU A 23 38.99 3.51 1.63
C LEU A 23 38.72 5.00 1.41
N PRO A 24 37.74 5.40 0.59
CA PRO A 24 37.27 6.78 0.64
C PRO A 24 36.75 7.04 2.05
N ALA A 25 37.27 8.09 2.69
CA ALA A 25 36.67 8.66 3.88
C ALA A 25 35.27 9.14 3.49
N PHE A 26 34.27 8.28 3.71
CA PHE A 26 32.89 8.71 3.68
C PHE A 26 32.74 9.74 4.80
N ALA A 27 32.51 10.98 4.41
CA ALA A 27 32.11 12.04 5.30
C ALA A 27 30.93 11.53 6.14
N ASP A 28 30.99 11.78 7.46
CA ASP A 28 29.83 11.75 8.34
C ASP A 28 28.78 12.69 7.74
N ASP A 29 27.89 12.11 6.95
CA ASP A 29 26.65 12.74 6.54
C ASP A 29 25.73 12.54 7.75
N ASP A 30 25.84 13.47 8.71
CA ASP A 30 24.94 13.67 9.84
C ASP A 30 23.55 14.11 9.33
N ALA A 31 23.03 13.43 8.32
CA ALA A 31 21.66 13.55 7.87
C ALA A 31 20.80 13.01 9.01
N GLU A 32 20.17 13.94 9.74
CA GLU A 32 19.15 13.59 10.72
C GLU A 32 18.18 12.59 10.06
N PRO A 33 17.89 11.44 10.70
CA PRO A 33 17.07 10.42 10.10
C PRO A 33 15.72 11.05 9.75
N GLU A 34 15.43 11.15 8.44
CA GLU A 34 14.15 11.64 7.94
C GLU A 34 13.02 10.97 8.73
N SER A 35 12.10 11.77 9.26
CA SER A 35 11.06 11.31 10.17
C SER A 35 10.32 10.10 9.59
N THR A 36 10.44 8.95 10.26
CA THR A 36 9.85 7.68 9.81
C THR A 36 8.33 7.59 10.03
N GLN A 37 7.71 8.64 10.57
CA GLN A 37 6.30 8.68 10.95
C GLN A 37 5.52 9.66 10.09
N ILE A 38 4.26 9.33 9.82
CA ILE A 38 3.34 10.21 9.11
C ILE A 38 2.79 11.22 10.12
N GLU A 39 3.00 12.51 9.86
CA GLU A 39 2.39 13.61 10.63
C GLU A 39 0.89 13.74 10.31
N TRP A 40 0.09 12.83 10.88
CA TRP A 40 -1.34 12.66 10.56
C TRP A 40 -2.16 13.94 10.76
N THR A 41 -1.91 14.67 11.84
CA THR A 41 -2.68 15.87 12.24
C THR A 41 -2.38 17.09 11.38
N GLU A 42 -1.19 17.18 10.80
CA GLU A 42 -0.81 18.29 9.92
C GLU A 42 -1.42 18.11 8.52
N ARG A 43 -1.44 16.85 8.05
CA ARG A 43 -1.85 16.49 6.70
C ARG A 43 -3.36 16.29 6.57
N PHE A 44 -4.02 15.78 7.62
CA PHE A 44 -5.40 15.33 7.57
C PHE A 44 -6.22 15.84 8.75
N THR A 45 -7.52 16.07 8.51
CA THR A 45 -8.51 16.38 9.54
C THR A 45 -9.26 15.13 10.00
N ARG A 46 -9.45 14.17 9.08
CA ARG A 46 -10.19 12.93 9.31
C ARG A 46 -9.49 11.78 8.62
N ILE A 47 -9.66 10.59 9.18
CA ILE A 47 -9.08 9.35 8.68
C ILE A 47 -10.20 8.32 8.58
N VAL A 48 -10.27 7.65 7.44
CA VAL A 48 -11.12 6.48 7.22
C VAL A 48 -10.21 5.25 7.30
N ASP A 49 -10.24 4.56 8.43
CA ASP A 49 -9.46 3.35 8.63
C ASP A 49 -10.20 2.14 8.03
N ILE A 50 -9.50 1.37 7.21
CA ILE A 50 -9.93 0.11 6.61
C ILE A 50 -9.05 -1.00 7.19
N ALA A 51 -9.60 -1.77 8.12
CA ALA A 51 -8.92 -2.93 8.70
C ALA A 51 -9.39 -4.22 8.01
N THR A 52 -8.48 -4.96 7.41
CA THR A 52 -8.79 -6.24 6.75
C THR A 52 -8.32 -7.44 7.54
N GLU A 53 -9.07 -8.53 7.51
CA GLU A 53 -8.62 -9.83 8.02
C GLU A 53 -9.18 -10.98 7.17
N PRO A 54 -8.43 -12.09 6.99
CA PRO A 54 -8.99 -13.29 6.39
C PRO A 54 -9.91 -13.98 7.38
N LEU A 55 -11.01 -14.53 6.88
CA LEU A 55 -11.99 -15.27 7.64
C LEU A 55 -11.82 -16.77 7.39
N ASN A 56 -10.86 -17.37 8.08
CA ASN A 56 -10.66 -18.81 8.03
C ASN A 56 -11.85 -19.52 8.71
N ASN A 57 -12.46 -20.49 8.03
CA ASN A 57 -13.52 -21.35 8.58
C ASN A 57 -14.79 -20.62 9.06
N TYR A 58 -15.12 -19.45 8.49
CA TYR A 58 -16.30 -18.66 8.91
C TYR A 58 -17.61 -19.43 8.78
N LEU A 59 -17.73 -20.24 7.72
CA LEU A 59 -18.80 -21.19 7.53
C LEU A 59 -18.15 -22.58 7.46
N LYS A 60 -18.15 -23.32 8.57
CA LYS A 60 -17.58 -24.68 8.71
C LYS A 60 -18.34 -25.76 7.91
N SER A 61 -18.86 -25.44 6.72
CA SER A 61 -19.47 -26.41 5.82
C SER A 61 -18.62 -26.50 4.55
N SER A 62 -17.85 -27.58 4.43
CA SER A 62 -16.99 -27.90 3.28
C SER A 62 -17.73 -28.00 1.94
N LYS A 63 -19.07 -28.00 1.95
CA LYS A 63 -19.91 -28.07 0.75
C LYS A 63 -20.32 -26.70 0.19
N ASN A 64 -20.08 -25.61 0.92
CA ASN A 64 -20.74 -24.33 0.60
C ASN A 64 -19.83 -23.38 -0.21
N GLY A 65 -18.57 -23.76 -0.47
CA GLY A 65 -17.65 -22.99 -1.31
C GLY A 65 -17.33 -21.59 -0.77
N PHE A 66 -17.47 -21.33 0.54
CA PHE A 66 -17.17 -20.03 1.18
C PHE A 66 -15.73 -19.97 1.74
N ASP A 67 -14.80 -20.59 1.04
CA ASP A 67 -13.37 -20.50 1.35
C ASP A 67 -12.81 -19.15 0.86
N ASN A 68 -11.67 -18.73 1.44
CA ASN A 68 -10.96 -17.50 1.08
C ASN A 68 -11.81 -16.21 1.21
N LEU A 69 -12.64 -16.16 2.24
CA LEU A 69 -13.33 -14.94 2.62
C LEU A 69 -12.37 -13.97 3.29
N ALA A 70 -12.48 -12.70 2.94
CA ALA A 70 -11.82 -11.60 3.63
C ALA A 70 -12.86 -10.58 4.08
N LEU A 71 -12.68 -10.08 5.29
CA LEU A 71 -13.49 -9.02 5.86
C LEU A 71 -12.74 -7.70 5.74
N ALA A 72 -13.42 -6.62 5.38
CA ALA A 72 -12.91 -5.26 5.51
C ALA A 72 -13.85 -4.46 6.43
N ARG A 73 -13.33 -4.00 7.57
CA ARG A 73 -14.06 -3.14 8.51
C ARG A 73 -13.65 -1.69 8.29
N VAL A 74 -14.65 -0.84 8.09
CA VAL A 74 -14.46 0.60 7.91
C VAL A 74 -14.87 1.33 9.17
N THR A 75 -13.92 2.10 9.71
CA THR A 75 -14.16 3.06 10.80
C THR A 75 -13.68 4.44 10.38
N SER A 76 -14.26 5.49 10.95
CA SER A 76 -13.79 6.86 10.76
C SER A 76 -13.38 7.49 12.09
N ARG A 77 -12.38 8.37 12.07
CA ARG A 77 -11.92 9.12 13.25
C ARG A 77 -11.41 10.51 12.88
N VAL A 78 -11.30 11.38 13.87
CA VAL A 78 -10.57 12.65 13.74
C VAL A 78 -9.07 12.34 13.76
N ALA A 79 -8.27 13.01 12.94
CA ALA A 79 -6.83 12.76 12.89
C ALA A 79 -6.15 12.98 14.25
N ALA A 80 -6.59 13.99 15.00
CA ALA A 80 -6.11 14.32 16.34
C ALA A 80 -6.67 13.43 17.47
N ASP A 81 -7.66 12.56 17.20
CA ASP A 81 -8.26 11.68 18.20
C ASP A 81 -8.30 10.23 17.70
N GLU A 82 -7.32 9.44 18.14
CA GLU A 82 -7.24 8.02 17.78
C GLU A 82 -8.30 7.14 18.44
N LYS A 83 -8.89 7.60 19.55
CA LYS A 83 -9.86 6.84 20.36
C LYS A 83 -11.28 7.03 19.85
N GLY A 84 -11.59 8.18 19.28
CA GLY A 84 -12.89 8.53 18.68
C GLY A 84 -13.19 7.80 17.36
N ARG A 85 -13.22 6.46 17.38
CA ARG A 85 -13.52 5.63 16.20
C ARG A 85 -15.02 5.37 16.08
N GLU A 86 -15.61 5.86 14.99
CA GLU A 86 -16.98 5.61 14.62
C GLU A 86 -17.05 4.46 13.61
N LYS A 87 -17.88 3.45 13.86
CA LYS A 87 -18.08 2.32 12.94
C LYS A 87 -18.97 2.75 11.78
N TYR A 88 -18.52 2.53 10.55
CA TYR A 88 -19.29 2.90 9.36
C TYR A 88 -19.87 1.67 8.66
N GLN A 89 -19.01 0.82 8.10
CA GLN A 89 -19.41 -0.28 7.23
C GLN A 89 -18.53 -1.51 7.46
N VAL A 90 -19.09 -2.66 7.10
CA VAL A 90 -18.36 -3.92 7.03
C VAL A 90 -18.62 -4.53 5.66
N PHE A 91 -17.56 -4.93 4.97
CA PHE A 91 -17.61 -5.60 3.68
C PHE A 91 -17.07 -7.02 3.82
N TRP A 92 -17.68 -7.92 3.05
CA TRP A 92 -17.18 -9.27 2.86
C TRP A 92 -16.80 -9.44 1.40
N TYR A 93 -15.61 -9.96 1.18
CA TYR A 93 -15.08 -10.27 -0.13
C TYR A 93 -14.73 -11.75 -0.22
N LYS A 94 -14.93 -12.34 -1.39
CA LYS A 94 -14.49 -13.70 -1.72
C LYS A 94 -13.62 -13.63 -2.96
N ASN A 95 -12.35 -14.01 -2.85
CA ASN A 95 -11.38 -13.93 -3.96
C ASN A 95 -11.28 -12.53 -4.61
N GLY A 96 -11.59 -11.47 -3.85
CA GLY A 96 -11.62 -10.09 -4.34
C GLY A 96 -12.97 -9.60 -4.88
N GLU A 97 -13.98 -10.47 -4.97
CA GLU A 97 -15.33 -10.10 -5.36
C GLU A 97 -16.19 -9.77 -4.14
N PRO A 98 -17.00 -8.69 -4.17
CA PRO A 98 -17.87 -8.33 -3.05
C PRO A 98 -19.01 -9.35 -2.92
N VAL A 99 -19.18 -9.94 -1.74
CA VAL A 99 -20.26 -10.91 -1.46
C VAL A 99 -21.25 -10.43 -0.41
N GLY A 100 -20.92 -9.36 0.33
CA GLY A 100 -21.82 -8.80 1.33
C GLY A 100 -21.38 -7.44 1.82
N VAL A 101 -22.36 -6.66 2.29
CA VAL A 101 -22.15 -5.38 2.93
C VAL A 101 -23.10 -5.22 4.10
N ARG A 102 -22.63 -4.64 5.19
CA ARG A 102 -23.44 -4.27 6.35
C ARG A 102 -23.11 -2.83 6.75
N GLY A 103 -24.11 -1.96 6.62
CA GLY A 103 -24.06 -0.62 7.21
C GLY A 103 -24.19 -0.73 8.73
N VAL A 104 -23.27 -0.08 9.45
CA VAL A 104 -23.25 -0.03 10.92
C VAL A 104 -23.55 1.38 11.43
N GLY A 105 -23.13 2.41 10.67
CA GLY A 105 -23.34 3.80 11.02
C GLY A 105 -23.58 4.69 9.80
N LYS A 106 -23.80 5.97 10.04
CA LYS A 106 -23.89 6.99 9.00
C LYS A 106 -22.54 7.66 8.83
N PHE A 107 -22.15 7.88 7.58
CA PHE A 107 -20.91 8.57 7.26
C PHE A 107 -21.15 10.09 7.29
N ALA A 108 -20.97 10.67 8.46
CA ALA A 108 -21.22 12.08 8.77
C ALA A 108 -19.95 12.93 8.58
N PHE A 109 -19.52 13.07 7.33
CA PHE A 109 -18.47 14.01 6.95
C PHE A 109 -19.13 15.29 6.45
N ALA A 110 -18.71 16.43 6.98
CA ALA A 110 -19.14 17.75 6.52
C ALA A 110 -17.95 18.43 5.82
N ALA A 111 -18.14 18.89 4.59
CA ALA A 111 -17.12 19.64 3.88
C ALA A 111 -16.89 21.02 4.54
N PRO A 112 -15.67 21.58 4.50
CA PRO A 112 -14.45 21.02 3.91
C PRO A 112 -13.65 20.15 4.91
N GLN A 113 -13.13 19.01 4.45
CA GLN A 113 -12.26 18.14 5.26
C GLN A 113 -11.10 17.59 4.42
N LYS A 114 -9.90 17.54 5.01
CA LYS A 114 -8.74 16.81 4.48
C LYS A 114 -8.85 15.36 4.96
N VAL A 115 -9.16 14.43 4.05
CA VAL A 115 -9.42 13.02 4.41
C VAL A 115 -8.30 12.12 3.88
N ALA A 116 -7.82 11.20 4.72
CA ALA A 116 -7.03 10.05 4.30
C ALA A 116 -7.86 8.77 4.38
N ILE A 117 -7.59 7.82 3.49
CA ILE A 117 -8.02 6.43 3.64
C ILE A 117 -6.79 5.65 4.12
N HIS A 118 -6.85 5.05 5.29
CA HIS A 118 -5.72 4.36 5.89
C HIS A 118 -6.01 2.86 5.97
N ILE A 119 -5.08 2.03 5.50
CA ILE A 119 -5.27 0.59 5.38
C ILE A 119 -4.41 -0.14 6.40
N THR A 120 -5.00 -1.11 7.09
CA THR A 120 -4.29 -2.02 7.99
C THR A 120 -4.68 -3.46 7.69
N HIS A 121 -3.69 -4.35 7.76
CA HIS A 121 -3.88 -5.79 7.55
C HIS A 121 -3.72 -6.52 8.87
N LYS A 122 -4.52 -7.57 9.08
CA LYS A 122 -4.42 -8.44 10.26
C LYS A 122 -3.11 -9.23 10.20
N ASN A 123 -2.74 -9.67 9.01
CA ASN A 123 -1.50 -10.41 8.78
C ASN A 123 -0.42 -9.49 8.19
N LEU A 124 0.81 -9.72 8.62
CA LEU A 124 2.01 -9.11 8.05
C LEU A 124 3.01 -10.24 7.76
N PRO A 125 3.33 -10.53 6.48
CA PRO A 125 2.81 -9.89 5.27
C PRO A 125 1.31 -10.13 5.06
N ALA A 126 0.66 -9.20 4.37
CA ALA A 126 -0.77 -9.30 4.04
C ALA A 126 -1.03 -10.45 3.06
N THR A 127 -2.12 -11.18 3.27
CA THR A 127 -2.55 -12.21 2.31
C THR A 127 -3.12 -11.59 1.03
N GLU A 128 -3.12 -12.34 -0.07
CA GLU A 128 -3.73 -11.88 -1.33
C GLU A 128 -5.22 -11.50 -1.14
N SER A 129 -5.94 -12.25 -0.31
CA SER A 129 -7.35 -11.97 0.01
C SER A 129 -7.53 -10.64 0.75
N GLU A 130 -6.63 -10.30 1.66
CA GLU A 130 -6.62 -9.02 2.37
C GLU A 130 -6.30 -7.85 1.44
N VAL A 131 -5.30 -8.00 0.56
CA VAL A 131 -4.94 -6.97 -0.42
C VAL A 131 -6.09 -6.70 -1.39
N LYS A 132 -6.73 -7.76 -1.90
CA LYS A 132 -7.91 -7.60 -2.77
C LYS A 132 -9.07 -6.95 -2.03
N ALA A 133 -9.33 -7.34 -0.79
CA ALA A 133 -10.39 -6.74 0.01
C ALA A 133 -10.13 -5.27 0.32
N SER A 134 -8.88 -4.91 0.68
CA SER A 134 -8.52 -3.54 1.04
C SER A 134 -8.59 -2.61 -0.17
N ALA A 135 -8.10 -3.02 -1.34
CA ALA A 135 -8.16 -2.20 -2.56
C ALA A 135 -9.59 -1.92 -3.00
N ASN A 136 -10.45 -2.96 -3.02
CA ASN A 136 -11.86 -2.78 -3.36
C ASN A 136 -12.60 -1.92 -2.31
N ALA A 137 -12.33 -2.12 -1.02
CA ALA A 137 -12.93 -1.32 0.04
C ALA A 137 -12.47 0.15 -0.02
N ALA A 138 -11.20 0.40 -0.29
CA ALA A 138 -10.64 1.74 -0.45
C ALA A 138 -11.26 2.46 -1.66
N LEU A 139 -11.38 1.79 -2.80
CA LEU A 139 -12.03 2.37 -3.98
C LEU A 139 -13.51 2.69 -3.71
N ARG A 140 -14.23 1.78 -3.07
CA ARG A 140 -15.62 2.04 -2.67
C ARG A 140 -15.72 3.25 -1.74
N MET A 141 -14.82 3.36 -0.76
CA MET A 141 -14.81 4.50 0.15
C MET A 141 -14.45 5.81 -0.55
N PHE A 142 -13.52 5.76 -1.50
CA PHE A 142 -13.17 6.90 -2.33
C PHE A 142 -14.38 7.40 -3.13
N LEU A 143 -15.16 6.50 -3.72
CA LEU A 143 -16.38 6.85 -4.45
C LEU A 143 -17.48 7.41 -3.52
N ASP A 144 -17.69 6.79 -2.36
CA ASP A 144 -18.63 7.27 -1.33
C ASP A 144 -18.27 8.70 -0.85
N LEU A 145 -16.97 8.99 -0.70
CA LEU A 145 -16.45 10.31 -0.32
C LEU A 145 -16.66 11.32 -1.45
N ASN A 146 -16.34 10.97 -2.70
CA ASN A 146 -16.54 11.85 -3.85
C ASN A 146 -18.01 12.17 -4.12
N ALA A 147 -18.93 11.23 -3.90
CA ALA A 147 -20.37 11.47 -3.97
C ALA A 147 -20.85 12.53 -2.96
N LYS A 148 -20.04 12.84 -1.93
CA LYS A 148 -20.27 13.91 -0.95
C LYS A 148 -19.39 15.15 -1.18
N SER A 149 -18.81 15.26 -2.38
CA SER A 149 -17.88 16.34 -2.74
C SER A 149 -16.63 16.41 -1.86
N ILE A 150 -16.20 15.27 -1.31
CA ILE A 150 -14.96 15.15 -0.53
C ILE A 150 -14.00 14.28 -1.32
N SER A 151 -12.91 14.85 -1.81
CA SER A 151 -11.85 14.08 -2.47
C SER A 151 -10.80 13.68 -1.44
N PRO A 152 -10.56 12.36 -1.20
CA PRO A 152 -9.47 11.90 -0.35
C PRO A 152 -8.12 12.39 -0.87
N ARG A 153 -7.26 12.88 0.03
CA ARG A 153 -5.92 13.36 -0.32
C ARG A 153 -4.94 12.22 -0.60
N ALA A 154 -5.05 11.13 0.16
CA ALA A 154 -4.16 9.99 0.06
C ALA A 154 -4.84 8.70 0.53
N ILE A 155 -4.42 7.59 -0.07
CA ILE A 155 -4.64 6.22 0.40
C ILE A 155 -3.31 5.76 0.99
N ILE A 156 -3.26 5.59 2.30
CA ILE A 156 -2.05 5.20 3.03
C ILE A 156 -2.11 3.69 3.28
N VAL A 157 -1.06 2.98 2.87
CA VAL A 157 -0.99 1.52 2.80
C VAL A 157 0.28 1.02 3.47
N PRO A 158 0.27 -0.12 4.18
CA PRO A 158 1.49 -0.67 4.76
C PRO A 158 2.53 -0.94 3.67
N ARG A 159 3.78 -0.53 3.90
CA ARG A 159 4.87 -0.66 2.92
C ARG A 159 5.05 -2.10 2.43
N SER A 160 4.83 -3.09 3.29
CA SER A 160 4.90 -4.51 2.95
C SER A 160 3.89 -4.97 1.90
N SER A 161 2.76 -4.28 1.75
CA SER A 161 1.68 -4.62 0.82
C SER A 161 1.51 -3.60 -0.31
N PHE A 162 2.31 -2.53 -0.34
CA PHE A 162 2.18 -1.42 -1.28
C PHE A 162 2.13 -1.88 -2.76
N ASN A 163 3.13 -2.63 -3.21
CA ASN A 163 3.20 -3.08 -4.61
C ASN A 163 2.03 -4.01 -4.98
N SER A 164 1.63 -4.91 -4.07
CA SER A 164 0.49 -5.80 -4.31
C SER A 164 -0.83 -5.03 -4.36
N PHE A 165 -0.96 -4.00 -3.53
CA PHE A 165 -2.11 -3.10 -3.52
C PHE A 165 -2.21 -2.28 -4.81
N VAL A 166 -1.11 -1.66 -5.25
CA VAL A 166 -1.05 -0.94 -6.54
C VAL A 166 -1.35 -1.89 -7.69
N HIS A 167 -0.73 -3.07 -7.72
CA HIS A 167 -1.02 -4.08 -8.75
C HIS A 167 -2.51 -4.44 -8.78
N ARG A 168 -3.17 -4.57 -7.62
CA ARG A 168 -4.62 -4.79 -7.57
C ARG A 168 -5.41 -3.60 -8.10
N LEU A 169 -5.01 -2.37 -7.83
CA LEU A 169 -5.64 -1.19 -8.43
C LEU A 169 -5.46 -1.15 -9.95
N ASN A 170 -4.31 -1.58 -10.48
CA ASN A 170 -4.11 -1.75 -11.93
C ASN A 170 -5.11 -2.73 -12.54
N GLN A 171 -5.38 -3.86 -11.87
CA GLN A 171 -6.44 -4.80 -12.28
C GLN A 171 -7.85 -4.19 -12.23
N LEU A 172 -8.04 -3.09 -11.50
CA LEU A 172 -9.28 -2.31 -11.42
C LEU A 172 -9.26 -1.07 -12.35
N ASN A 173 -8.40 -1.09 -13.37
CA ASN A 173 -8.23 -0.04 -14.40
C ASN A 173 -7.67 1.30 -13.89
N PHE A 174 -6.90 1.27 -12.80
CA PHE A 174 -6.12 2.41 -12.32
C PHE A 174 -4.67 2.23 -12.67
N TYR A 175 -4.13 3.06 -13.55
CA TYR A 175 -2.75 2.91 -14.01
C TYR A 175 -1.88 4.02 -13.46
N SER A 176 -0.64 3.69 -13.17
CA SER A 176 0.39 4.70 -12.96
C SER A 176 0.49 5.54 -14.23
N ALA A 177 0.55 6.86 -14.09
CA ALA A 177 1.11 7.64 -15.19
C ALA A 177 2.60 7.32 -15.23
N ASP A 178 3.00 6.44 -16.16
CA ASP A 178 4.26 6.67 -16.83
C ASP A 178 4.14 8.06 -17.48
N GLU A 179 5.20 8.88 -17.45
CA GLU A 179 5.18 10.28 -17.90
C GLU A 179 4.21 10.47 -19.06
N PRO A 180 3.15 11.31 -18.90
CA PRO A 180 2.11 11.42 -19.91
C PRO A 180 2.80 11.70 -21.24
N GLN A 181 2.65 10.80 -22.21
CA GLN A 181 3.18 11.04 -23.54
C GLN A 181 2.59 12.38 -23.99
N PRO A 182 3.42 13.38 -24.35
CA PRO A 182 2.97 14.76 -24.54
C PRO A 182 1.82 14.89 -25.55
N ASP A 183 1.69 13.90 -26.44
CA ASP A 183 0.73 13.88 -27.52
C ASP A 183 -0.62 13.20 -27.17
N THR A 184 -0.75 12.56 -26.00
CA THR A 184 -2.00 11.88 -25.59
C THR A 184 -2.54 12.45 -24.29
N PRO A 185 -3.53 13.35 -24.34
CA PRO A 185 -4.17 13.85 -23.13
C PRO A 185 -4.87 12.72 -22.37
N VAL A 186 -4.46 12.49 -21.12
CA VAL A 186 -5.14 11.57 -20.21
C VAL A 186 -6.34 12.29 -19.61
N PHE A 187 -7.51 12.09 -20.19
CA PHE A 187 -8.77 12.59 -19.63
C PHE A 187 -9.27 11.63 -18.56
N THR A 188 -8.94 11.89 -17.29
CA THR A 188 -9.57 11.17 -16.17
C THR A 188 -10.10 12.13 -15.12
N SER A 189 -11.27 11.78 -14.57
CA SER A 189 -11.89 12.49 -13.45
C SER A 189 -11.50 11.90 -12.10
N ILE A 190 -10.78 10.77 -12.08
CA ILE A 190 -10.41 10.07 -10.86
C ILE A 190 -8.88 9.87 -10.81
N VAL A 191 -8.27 10.54 -9.84
CA VAL A 191 -6.86 10.40 -9.51
C VAL A 191 -6.74 9.91 -8.07
N LEU A 192 -5.96 8.85 -7.85
CA LEU A 192 -5.65 8.30 -6.53
C LEU A 192 -4.19 8.60 -6.20
N SER A 193 -3.93 9.17 -5.04
CA SER A 193 -2.58 9.21 -4.45
C SER A 193 -2.44 8.05 -3.47
N VAL A 194 -1.54 7.10 -3.76
CA VAL A 194 -1.24 5.97 -2.88
C VAL A 194 0.13 6.19 -2.25
N GLU A 195 0.19 6.13 -0.93
CA GLU A 195 1.40 6.37 -0.14
C GLU A 195 1.67 5.17 0.78
N SER A 196 2.94 4.90 1.05
CA SER A 196 3.36 3.84 1.98
C SER A 196 3.48 4.34 3.42
N GLU A 197 3.24 3.44 4.37
CA GLU A 197 3.57 3.58 5.79
C GLU A 197 4.54 2.46 6.22
N PRO A 198 5.74 2.78 6.76
CA PRO A 198 6.30 4.12 6.92
C PRO A 198 6.53 4.82 5.55
N PRO A 199 6.66 6.16 5.53
CA PRO A 199 6.85 6.93 4.29
C PRO A 199 8.05 6.46 3.46
N GLY A 200 8.03 6.80 2.17
CA GLY A 200 9.17 6.62 1.26
C GLY A 200 8.81 6.08 -0.13
N VAL A 201 7.58 5.60 -0.33
CA VAL A 201 7.05 5.19 -1.64
C VAL A 201 5.68 5.81 -1.86
N THR A 202 5.51 6.48 -3.01
CA THR A 202 4.28 7.13 -3.43
C THR A 202 4.01 6.83 -4.90
N GLN A 203 2.75 6.64 -5.26
CA GLN A 203 2.30 6.41 -6.63
C GLN A 203 1.00 7.18 -6.90
N LEU A 204 0.97 7.96 -7.98
CA LEU A 204 -0.27 8.52 -8.52
C LEU A 204 -0.86 7.56 -9.54
N LEU A 205 -2.15 7.26 -9.39
CA LEU A 205 -2.89 6.37 -10.27
C LEU A 205 -4.08 7.09 -10.90
N PHE A 206 -4.31 6.82 -12.18
CA PHE A 206 -5.31 7.46 -13.03
C PHE A 206 -6.29 6.39 -13.52
N TYR A 207 -7.60 6.66 -13.41
CA TYR A 207 -8.60 5.75 -13.93
C TYR A 207 -8.69 5.85 -15.47
N SER A 208 -8.52 4.73 -16.18
CA SER A 208 -8.50 4.74 -17.66
C SER A 208 -9.85 4.45 -18.33
N GLY A 209 -10.89 4.01 -17.61
CA GLY A 209 -12.26 3.81 -18.14
C GLY A 209 -12.47 2.75 -19.25
N SER A 210 -11.43 2.42 -20.01
CA SER A 210 -11.45 1.51 -21.17
C SER A 210 -10.02 1.07 -21.50
N GLN A 211 -9.86 -0.22 -21.81
CA GLN A 211 -8.83 -0.71 -22.73
C GLN A 211 -9.52 -1.04 -24.06
#